data_AF-A0A1H4ILX3-F1
#
_entry.id   AF-A0A1H4ILX3-F1
#
_cell.length_a   1.000
_cell.length_b   1.000
_cell.length_c   1.000
_cell.angle_alpha   90.00
_cell.angle_beta   90.00
_cell.angle_gamma   90.00
#
_symmetry.space_group_name_H-M   'P 1'
#
loop_
_entity.id
_entity.type
_entity.pdbx_description
1 polymer ?
#
loop_
_entity_poly.entity_id
_entity_poly.type
_entity_poly.pdbx_seq_one_letter_code
_entity_poly.pdbx_strand_id
1 'polypeptide(L)'
;MKYILFFTLLLVLSCDSPKKEKKKEIPAPVEEVIKATEEEDIKVEKTVVPVKDYSKELVVVLKYAQNSDEALSLLKNSSLQWKDSNYDSKVTKIGVVTLPDTDRQTWIQRLKESGAFKLVSKNEEGAIDNAIIEEEKILITLSKTACFGDCPVYEVTIDKNGNLVFNGIQYVKEEGIQTFKLSENELKTLKNKLDKKDFNNFKNVYDDPEIMDLASTYITYNNKQVKIRLWKDLPDELIEVHEYIGDLLYKRKFLE
;
A
#
# COMPACT_ATOMS: atom_id res chain seq x y z
N MET A 1 -34.31 49.16 -26.00
CA MET A 1 -33.03 49.27 -26.75
C MET A 1 -32.26 47.98 -26.43
N LYS A 2 -32.09 46.96 -27.30
CA LYS A 2 -31.62 46.95 -28.71
C LYS A 2 -30.37 47.86 -28.84
N TYR A 3 -29.20 47.35 -29.25
CA TYR A 3 -28.99 46.55 -30.47
C TYR A 3 -28.08 45.31 -30.32
N ILE A 4 -28.38 44.31 -31.16
CA ILE A 4 -27.46 43.29 -31.66
C ILE A 4 -26.70 43.91 -32.83
N LEU A 5 -25.39 43.62 -33.00
CA LEU A 5 -24.78 43.68 -34.32
C LEU A 5 -23.73 42.58 -34.50
N PHE A 6 -24.10 41.67 -35.39
CA PHE A 6 -23.37 40.51 -35.88
C PHE A 6 -22.57 40.95 -37.10
N PHE A 7 -21.31 40.54 -37.25
CA PHE A 7 -20.68 40.56 -38.58
C PHE A 7 -19.72 39.39 -38.74
N THR A 8 -19.90 38.67 -39.84
CA THR A 8 -19.29 37.38 -40.16
C THR A 8 -18.89 37.36 -41.63
N LEU A 9 -17.90 36.51 -42.00
CA LEU A 9 -17.60 36.07 -43.38
C LEU A 9 -17.00 37.17 -44.30
N LEU A 10 -16.13 36.94 -45.31
CA LEU A 10 -15.48 35.79 -45.99
C LEU A 10 -14.00 36.23 -46.32
N LEU A 11 -12.94 35.41 -46.30
CA LEU A 11 -12.60 34.20 -47.09
C LEU A 11 -12.11 34.50 -48.53
N VAL A 12 -10.79 34.39 -48.77
CA VAL A 12 -10.12 34.15 -50.07
C VAL A 12 -8.88 33.29 -49.76
N LEU A 13 -8.91 31.96 -49.90
CA LEU A 13 -8.61 31.18 -51.11
C LEU A 13 -7.28 31.52 -51.81
N SER A 14 -6.30 30.63 -51.66
CA SER A 14 -5.33 30.37 -52.71
C SER A 14 -5.06 28.87 -52.76
N CYS A 15 -5.47 28.24 -53.87
CA CYS A 15 -5.19 26.85 -54.17
C CYS A 15 -3.95 26.79 -55.08
N ASP A 16 -3.11 25.77 -54.92
CA ASP A 16 -2.50 25.17 -56.11
C ASP A 16 -2.29 23.65 -55.94
N SER A 17 -2.49 22.92 -57.03
CA SER A 17 -2.52 21.46 -57.19
C SER A 17 -2.89 21.14 -58.64
N PRO A 18 -2.58 19.96 -59.21
CA PRO A 18 -1.71 18.87 -58.74
C PRO A 18 -0.68 18.43 -59.82
N LYS A 19 0.05 17.32 -59.62
CA LYS A 19 0.56 16.50 -60.74
C LYS A 19 0.29 15.01 -60.54
N LYS A 20 -0.35 14.41 -61.55
CA LYS A 20 -0.69 12.99 -61.68
C LYS A 20 -0.42 12.59 -63.13
N GLU A 21 0.52 11.68 -63.38
CA GLU A 21 0.66 10.88 -64.62
C GLU A 21 1.41 9.58 -64.26
N LYS A 22 1.15 8.40 -64.83
CA LYS A 22 0.05 7.94 -65.70
C LYS A 22 -0.12 6.42 -65.56
N LYS A 23 -1.34 5.93 -65.85
CA LYS A 23 -1.74 4.51 -65.84
C LYS A 23 -1.13 3.74 -67.03
N LYS A 24 -0.97 2.41 -66.90
CA LYS A 24 -1.20 1.45 -68.00
C LYS A 24 -1.68 0.11 -67.43
N GLU A 25 -2.64 -0.52 -68.14
CA GLU A 25 -3.35 -1.74 -67.75
C GLU A 25 -3.17 -2.84 -68.82
N ILE A 26 -3.02 -4.10 -68.35
CA ILE A 26 -3.72 -5.35 -68.74
C ILE A 26 -3.70 -5.77 -70.24
N PRO A 27 -3.31 -7.03 -70.59
CA PRO A 27 -4.21 -8.22 -70.64
C PRO A 27 -3.67 -9.39 -69.77
N ALA A 28 -4.45 -10.26 -69.08
CA ALA A 28 -5.70 -10.99 -69.37
C ALA A 28 -5.53 -12.15 -70.39
N PRO A 29 -6.31 -13.24 -70.31
CA PRO A 29 -6.26 -14.27 -69.25
C PRO A 29 -6.12 -15.71 -69.83
N VAL A 30 -5.85 -16.72 -68.98
CA VAL A 30 -6.04 -18.15 -69.33
C VAL A 30 -6.65 -18.88 -68.13
N GLU A 31 -7.74 -19.61 -68.36
CA GLU A 31 -8.46 -20.46 -67.40
C GLU A 31 -8.08 -21.95 -67.52
N GLU A 32 -8.67 -22.75 -66.61
CA GLU A 32 -8.67 -24.22 -66.48
C GLU A 32 -7.46 -24.86 -65.73
N VAL A 33 -7.61 -25.42 -64.51
CA VAL A 33 -8.45 -26.57 -64.02
C VAL A 33 -7.81 -27.92 -64.46
N ILE A 34 -7.44 -28.91 -63.63
CA ILE A 34 -7.80 -29.42 -62.26
C ILE A 34 -6.49 -29.95 -61.59
N LYS A 35 -6.29 -30.09 -60.26
CA LYS A 35 -6.75 -31.19 -59.36
C LYS A 35 -6.23 -31.01 -57.91
N ALA A 36 -6.96 -31.57 -56.93
CA ALA A 36 -6.60 -31.69 -55.51
C ALA A 36 -5.33 -32.56 -55.28
N THR A 37 -4.68 -32.61 -54.12
CA THR A 37 -5.04 -32.24 -52.73
C THR A 37 -3.95 -31.35 -52.08
N GLU A 38 -3.85 -31.01 -50.78
CA GLU A 38 -4.51 -31.40 -49.51
C GLU A 38 -4.45 -30.20 -48.52
N GLU A 39 -4.97 -30.31 -47.28
CA GLU A 39 -4.79 -29.30 -46.21
C GLU A 39 -3.73 -29.75 -45.19
N GLU A 40 -2.63 -28.99 -45.01
CA GLU A 40 -1.71 -29.17 -43.88
C GLU A 40 -2.05 -28.20 -42.74
N ASP A 41 -2.58 -28.75 -41.64
CA ASP A 41 -2.82 -28.07 -40.37
C ASP A 41 -1.51 -27.53 -39.77
N ILE A 42 -1.26 -26.22 -39.89
CA ILE A 42 -0.23 -25.54 -39.08
C ILE A 42 -0.74 -25.44 -37.64
N LYS A 43 -0.45 -26.49 -36.87
CA LYS A 43 -0.76 -26.59 -35.44
C LYS A 43 0.07 -25.55 -34.66
N VAL A 44 -0.50 -24.36 -34.46
CA VAL A 44 0.08 -23.35 -33.55
C VAL A 44 -0.05 -23.88 -32.12
N GLU A 45 1.00 -24.53 -31.65
CA GLU A 45 1.12 -25.01 -30.28
C GLU A 45 1.19 -23.82 -29.32
N LYS A 46 0.02 -23.43 -28.80
CA LYS A 46 -0.07 -22.48 -27.70
C LYS A 46 0.56 -23.11 -26.47
N THR A 47 1.79 -22.73 -26.16
CA THR A 47 2.44 -23.01 -24.88
C THR A 47 1.63 -22.36 -23.75
N VAL A 48 0.72 -23.15 -23.16
CA VAL A 48 0.03 -22.76 -21.94
C VAL A 48 1.05 -22.75 -20.82
N VAL A 49 1.56 -21.56 -20.48
CA VAL A 49 2.37 -21.37 -19.27
C VAL A 49 1.52 -21.84 -18.09
N PRO A 50 2.00 -22.79 -17.27
CA PRO A 50 1.21 -23.29 -16.15
C PRO A 50 1.00 -22.16 -15.14
N VAL A 51 -0.24 -21.68 -15.04
CA VAL A 51 -0.64 -20.67 -14.05
C VAL A 51 -0.35 -21.23 -12.66
N LYS A 52 0.49 -20.53 -11.89
CA LYS A 52 0.87 -20.96 -10.54
C LYS A 52 -0.38 -21.03 -9.67
N ASP A 53 -0.58 -22.17 -8.98
CA ASP A 53 -1.64 -22.27 -7.99
C ASP A 53 -1.23 -21.51 -6.71
N TYR A 54 -2.05 -20.53 -6.33
CA TYR A 54 -1.92 -19.76 -5.09
C TYR A 54 -2.94 -20.19 -4.03
N SER A 55 -3.66 -21.30 -4.23
CA SER A 55 -4.83 -21.69 -3.42
C SER A 55 -4.55 -21.90 -1.92
N LYS A 56 -3.30 -22.19 -1.57
CA LYS A 56 -2.81 -22.39 -0.19
C LYS A 56 -1.84 -21.31 0.28
N GLU A 57 -1.69 -20.22 -0.46
CA GLU A 57 -0.76 -19.14 -0.12
C GLU A 57 -1.52 -17.88 0.31
N LEU A 58 -1.03 -17.26 1.39
CA LEU A 58 -1.41 -15.92 1.82
C LEU A 58 -0.22 -14.98 1.67
N VAL A 59 -0.46 -13.76 1.18
CA VAL A 59 0.50 -12.65 1.36
C VAL A 59 0.21 -12.02 2.70
N VAL A 60 1.25 -11.84 3.49
CA VAL A 60 1.13 -11.18 4.78
C VAL A 60 2.25 -10.17 4.95
N VAL A 61 1.97 -9.14 5.74
CA VAL A 61 2.98 -8.13 6.09
C VAL A 61 2.99 -7.95 7.60
N LEU A 62 4.18 -8.13 8.19
CA LEU A 62 4.37 -8.02 9.63
C LEU A 62 4.14 -6.57 10.09
N LYS A 63 3.48 -6.41 11.24
CA LYS A 63 3.31 -5.09 11.86
C LYS A 63 4.67 -4.48 12.25
N TYR A 64 5.55 -5.28 12.87
CA TYR A 64 6.90 -4.90 13.26
C TYR A 64 7.93 -6.00 12.94
N ALA A 65 9.05 -5.66 12.29
CA ALA A 65 10.13 -6.62 12.00
C ALA A 65 10.92 -7.03 13.26
N GLN A 66 11.11 -6.11 14.20
CA GLN A 66 11.89 -6.35 15.42
C GLN A 66 11.21 -7.34 16.38
N ASN A 67 9.87 -7.39 16.37
CA ASN A 67 9.09 -8.38 17.13
C ASN A 67 8.69 -9.59 16.27
N SER A 68 9.38 -9.81 15.13
CA SER A 68 9.02 -10.88 14.21
C SER A 68 9.10 -12.27 14.86
N ASP A 69 9.94 -12.51 15.87
CA ASP A 69 9.98 -13.81 16.54
C ASP A 69 8.67 -14.20 17.25
N GLU A 70 7.93 -13.24 17.80
CA GLU A 70 6.63 -13.48 18.43
C GLU A 70 5.55 -13.75 17.35
N ALA A 71 5.51 -12.90 16.31
CA ALA A 71 4.64 -13.08 15.15
C ALA A 71 4.88 -14.43 14.43
N LEU A 72 6.16 -14.80 14.26
CA LEU A 72 6.60 -16.04 13.65
C LEU A 72 6.48 -17.22 14.61
N SER A 73 6.41 -17.03 15.94
CA SER A 73 6.13 -18.12 16.89
C SER A 73 4.75 -18.72 16.67
N LEU A 74 3.76 -17.87 16.36
CA LEU A 74 2.41 -18.30 15.97
C LEU A 74 2.45 -19.16 14.69
N LEU A 75 3.31 -18.82 13.73
CA LEU A 75 3.49 -19.64 12.52
C LEU A 75 4.22 -20.96 12.81
N LYS A 76 5.35 -20.89 13.54
CA LYS A 76 6.18 -22.04 13.94
C LYS A 76 5.36 -23.11 14.69
N ASN A 77 4.45 -22.68 15.56
CA ASN A 77 3.57 -23.56 16.34
C ASN A 77 2.35 -24.10 15.56
N SER A 78 2.10 -23.59 14.35
CA SER A 78 0.89 -23.85 13.54
C SER A 78 1.12 -24.68 12.27
N SER A 79 2.32 -25.27 12.10
CA SER A 79 2.77 -25.94 10.86
C SER A 79 2.85 -25.02 9.62
N LEU A 80 2.63 -23.71 9.78
CA LEU A 80 2.64 -22.72 8.70
C LEU A 80 4.07 -22.48 8.22
N GLN A 81 4.29 -22.58 6.91
CA GLN A 81 5.61 -22.29 6.32
C GLN A 81 5.70 -20.83 5.91
N TRP A 82 6.77 -20.15 6.30
CA TRP A 82 7.06 -18.77 5.93
C TRP A 82 8.12 -18.71 4.83
N LYS A 83 7.92 -17.81 3.86
CA LYS A 83 8.93 -17.42 2.87
C LYS A 83 9.00 -15.89 2.78
N ASP A 84 10.14 -15.31 3.10
CA ASP A 84 10.39 -13.87 2.92
C ASP A 84 10.27 -13.48 1.43
N SER A 85 9.82 -12.24 1.18
CA SER A 85 9.97 -11.58 -0.12
C SER A 85 11.37 -10.95 -0.26
N ASN A 86 11.60 -10.27 -1.37
CA ASN A 86 12.78 -9.43 -1.64
C ASN A 86 12.72 -8.03 -0.99
N TYR A 87 11.73 -7.74 -0.14
CA TYR A 87 11.57 -6.42 0.47
C TYR A 87 12.55 -6.19 1.64
N ASP A 88 13.56 -5.34 1.42
CA ASP A 88 14.55 -4.97 2.44
C ASP A 88 14.06 -3.81 3.33
N SER A 89 13.53 -4.16 4.50
CA SER A 89 13.12 -3.20 5.52
C SER A 89 13.55 -3.62 6.93
N LYS A 90 13.95 -2.63 7.73
CA LYS A 90 14.32 -2.78 9.15
C LYS A 90 13.09 -2.74 10.07
N VAL A 91 11.94 -2.32 9.56
CA VAL A 91 10.73 -2.02 10.35
C VAL A 91 9.57 -2.97 10.05
N THR A 92 9.54 -3.60 8.89
CA THR A 92 8.52 -4.60 8.52
C THR A 92 9.13 -5.70 7.64
N LYS A 93 8.41 -6.82 7.48
CA LYS A 93 8.72 -7.85 6.50
C LYS A 93 7.45 -8.20 5.72
N ILE A 94 7.59 -8.36 4.41
CA ILE A 94 6.57 -8.92 3.52
C ILE A 94 6.96 -10.36 3.23
N GLY A 95 6.00 -11.29 3.24
CA GLY A 95 6.26 -12.68 2.92
C GLY A 95 5.00 -13.46 2.54
N VAL A 96 5.23 -14.70 2.09
CA VAL A 96 4.20 -15.68 1.80
C VAL A 96 4.10 -16.67 2.94
N VAL A 97 2.87 -16.92 3.40
CA VAL A 97 2.54 -17.99 4.34
C VAL A 97 1.82 -19.11 3.60
N THR A 98 2.36 -20.33 3.66
CA THR A 98 1.72 -21.52 3.09
C THR A 98 0.89 -22.24 4.16
N LEU A 99 -0.38 -22.49 3.84
CA LEU A 99 -1.36 -23.12 4.73
C LEU A 99 -1.26 -24.66 4.70
N PRO A 100 -1.40 -25.35 5.86
CA PRO A 100 -1.37 -26.81 5.92
C PRO A 100 -2.65 -27.43 5.33
N ASP A 101 -3.79 -26.77 5.51
CA ASP A 101 -5.12 -27.21 5.11
C ASP A 101 -5.77 -26.20 4.13
N THR A 102 -7.03 -26.46 3.74
CA THR A 102 -7.78 -25.63 2.80
C THR A 102 -8.71 -24.61 3.45
N ASP A 103 -8.80 -24.53 4.79
CA ASP A 103 -9.65 -23.54 5.48
C ASP A 103 -8.96 -22.18 5.58
N ARG A 104 -8.82 -21.56 4.40
CA ARG A 104 -8.17 -20.27 4.22
C ARG A 104 -8.82 -19.17 5.05
N GLN A 105 -10.14 -19.22 5.28
CA GLN A 105 -10.85 -18.15 5.97
C GLN A 105 -10.58 -18.19 7.48
N THR A 106 -10.59 -19.39 8.08
CA THR A 106 -10.18 -19.56 9.48
C THR A 106 -8.73 -19.10 9.68
N TRP A 107 -7.82 -19.41 8.76
CA TRP A 107 -6.44 -18.91 8.83
C TRP A 107 -6.31 -17.40 8.66
N ILE A 108 -7.02 -16.79 7.70
CA ILE A 108 -7.04 -15.33 7.54
C ILE A 108 -7.55 -14.65 8.82
N GLN A 109 -8.61 -15.18 9.43
CA GLN A 109 -9.18 -14.61 10.66
C GLN A 109 -8.20 -14.71 11.84
N ARG A 110 -7.66 -15.90 12.11
CA ARG A 110 -6.67 -16.12 13.18
C ARG A 110 -5.43 -15.23 13.05
N LEU A 111 -4.91 -15.07 11.83
CA LEU A 111 -3.74 -14.24 11.58
C LEU A 111 -4.06 -12.75 11.79
N LYS A 112 -5.25 -12.27 11.41
CA LYS A 112 -5.68 -10.90 11.71
C LYS A 112 -5.86 -10.66 13.21
N GLU A 113 -6.54 -11.58 13.91
CA GLU A 113 -6.81 -11.50 15.34
C GLU A 113 -5.54 -11.54 16.20
N SER A 114 -4.44 -12.11 15.69
CA SER A 114 -3.14 -12.10 16.39
C SER A 114 -2.54 -10.72 16.63
N GLY A 115 -2.99 -9.68 15.90
CA GLY A 115 -2.42 -8.32 15.96
C GLY A 115 -0.97 -8.20 15.45
N ALA A 116 -0.36 -9.31 15.01
CA ALA A 116 1.03 -9.38 14.57
C ALA A 116 1.26 -8.96 13.10
N PHE A 117 0.18 -8.91 12.31
CA PHE A 117 0.19 -8.59 10.89
C PHE A 117 -0.69 -7.36 10.63
N LYS A 118 -0.19 -6.41 9.84
CA LYS A 118 -0.99 -5.26 9.36
C LYS A 118 -1.78 -5.59 8.08
N LEU A 119 -1.31 -6.59 7.32
CA LEU A 119 -2.00 -7.12 6.15
C LEU A 119 -1.95 -8.65 6.19
N VAL A 120 -3.11 -9.25 5.92
CA VAL A 120 -3.28 -10.68 5.65
C VAL A 120 -4.27 -10.79 4.48
N SER A 121 -3.76 -11.14 3.31
CA SER A 121 -4.52 -11.26 2.06
C SER A 121 -4.26 -12.61 1.37
N LYS A 122 -5.13 -12.96 0.41
CA LYS A 122 -4.89 -14.10 -0.48
C LYS A 122 -3.66 -13.80 -1.34
N ASN A 123 -2.82 -14.80 -1.61
CA ASN A 123 -1.82 -14.64 -2.66
C ASN A 123 -2.46 -14.78 -4.05
N GLU A 124 -1.92 -14.03 -5.01
CA GLU A 124 -2.28 -13.98 -6.42
C GLU A 124 -1.11 -13.36 -7.20
N GLU A 125 -1.17 -13.35 -8.53
CA GLU A 125 -0.12 -12.78 -9.37
C GLU A 125 0.08 -11.28 -9.06
N GLY A 126 1.32 -10.87 -8.80
CA GLY A 126 1.67 -9.49 -8.40
C GLY A 126 1.31 -9.09 -6.97
N ALA A 127 0.73 -9.96 -6.14
CA ALA A 127 0.28 -9.59 -4.78
C ALA A 127 1.43 -9.15 -3.85
N ILE A 128 2.63 -9.73 -4.00
CA ILE A 128 3.84 -9.32 -3.27
C ILE A 128 4.32 -7.93 -3.74
N ASP A 129 4.36 -7.70 -5.05
CA ASP A 129 4.79 -6.41 -5.61
C ASP A 129 3.81 -5.29 -5.23
N ASN A 130 2.50 -5.57 -5.26
CA ASN A 130 1.48 -4.66 -4.76
C ASN A 130 1.66 -4.35 -3.27
N ALA A 131 1.96 -5.36 -2.43
CA ALA A 131 2.24 -5.14 -1.01
C ALA A 131 3.50 -4.27 -0.79
N ILE A 132 4.55 -4.47 -1.60
CA ILE A 132 5.76 -3.62 -1.60
C ILE A 132 5.40 -2.18 -1.96
N ILE A 133 4.62 -1.98 -3.03
CA ILE A 133 4.19 -0.66 -3.50
C ILE A 133 3.33 0.08 -2.46
N GLU A 134 2.42 -0.61 -1.75
CA GLU A 134 1.66 0.02 -0.67
C GLU A 134 2.54 0.39 0.53
N GLU A 135 3.51 -0.45 0.92
CA GLU A 135 4.47 -0.11 1.97
C GLU A 135 5.36 1.08 1.59
N GLU A 136 5.84 1.14 0.35
CA GLU A 136 6.64 2.26 -0.14
C GLU A 136 5.85 3.58 -0.26
N LYS A 137 4.51 3.54 -0.29
CA LYS A 137 3.68 4.76 -0.23
C LYS A 137 3.59 5.36 1.18
N ILE A 138 3.82 4.57 2.22
CA ILE A 138 3.72 5.04 3.61
C ILE A 138 4.74 6.17 3.85
N LEU A 139 4.26 7.27 4.44
CA LEU A 139 5.11 8.34 4.97
C LEU A 139 5.50 7.98 6.41
N ILE A 140 4.50 7.83 7.28
CA ILE A 140 4.68 7.58 8.71
C ILE A 140 3.57 6.65 9.22
N THR A 141 3.93 5.78 10.17
CA THR A 141 2.94 5.13 11.06
C THR A 141 3.14 5.54 12.50
N LEU A 142 2.04 5.63 13.24
CA LEU A 142 2.00 5.82 14.68
C LEU A 142 1.02 4.83 15.29
N SER A 143 1.38 4.16 16.37
CA SER A 143 0.47 3.22 17.04
C SER A 143 0.63 3.29 18.56
N LYS A 144 -0.46 3.11 19.30
CA LYS A 144 -0.49 3.05 20.77
C LYS A 144 -1.02 1.70 21.23
N THR A 145 -0.34 1.08 22.20
CA THR A 145 -0.82 -0.13 22.89
C THR A 145 -1.70 0.23 24.09
N ALA A 146 -2.42 -0.76 24.61
CA ALA A 146 -3.08 -0.68 25.91
C ALA A 146 -2.11 -0.34 27.05
N CYS A 147 -2.69 0.20 28.13
CA CYS A 147 -2.13 0.31 29.48
C CYS A 147 -3.07 -0.42 30.45
N PHE A 148 -2.84 -0.33 31.76
CA PHE A 148 -3.77 -0.91 32.76
C PHE A 148 -5.10 -0.14 32.91
N GLY A 149 -5.15 1.13 32.49
CA GLY A 149 -6.37 1.95 32.48
C GLY A 149 -6.86 2.26 31.06
N ASP A 150 -7.69 3.29 30.96
CA ASP A 150 -8.43 3.67 29.73
C ASP A 150 -7.56 4.44 28.70
N CYS A 151 -6.34 3.97 28.45
CA CYS A 151 -5.46 4.59 27.44
C CYS A 151 -5.97 4.27 26.02
N PRO A 152 -6.11 5.27 25.12
CA PRO A 152 -6.56 5.03 23.76
C PRO A 152 -5.60 4.12 22.98
N VAL A 153 -6.14 3.01 22.49
CA VAL A 153 -5.46 1.98 21.69
C VAL A 153 -5.86 2.17 20.24
N TYR A 154 -4.90 2.46 19.38
CA TYR A 154 -5.15 2.71 17.96
C TYR A 154 -3.88 2.63 17.11
N GLU A 155 -4.10 2.61 15.79
CA GLU A 155 -3.07 2.73 14.76
C GLU A 155 -3.41 3.87 13.80
N VAL A 156 -2.38 4.54 13.30
CA VAL A 156 -2.44 5.57 12.28
C VAL A 156 -1.39 5.26 11.23
N THR A 157 -1.80 5.23 9.97
CA THR A 157 -0.92 5.21 8.80
C THR A 157 -1.22 6.43 7.96
N ILE A 158 -0.18 7.20 7.61
CA ILE A 158 -0.28 8.34 6.71
C ILE A 158 0.60 8.06 5.50
N ASP A 159 0.05 8.16 4.29
CA ASP A 159 0.82 8.01 3.05
C ASP A 159 1.53 9.31 2.63
N LYS A 160 2.46 9.22 1.67
CA LYS A 160 3.21 10.36 1.11
C LYS A 160 2.32 11.42 0.46
N ASN A 161 1.07 11.07 0.12
CA ASN A 161 0.05 11.95 -0.45
C ASN A 161 -0.90 12.52 0.61
N GLY A 162 -0.75 12.19 1.90
CA GLY A 162 -1.60 12.64 3.00
C GLY A 162 -2.95 11.93 3.11
N ASN A 163 -3.12 10.73 2.54
CA ASN A 163 -4.21 9.84 2.93
C ASN A 163 -3.89 9.30 4.33
N LEU A 164 -4.78 9.53 5.31
CA LEU A 164 -4.66 8.98 6.66
C LEU A 164 -5.69 7.85 6.84
N VAL A 165 -5.20 6.72 7.35
CA VAL A 165 -6.00 5.58 7.82
C VAL A 165 -5.81 5.49 9.34
N PHE A 166 -6.89 5.66 10.08
CA PHE A 166 -6.94 5.45 11.54
C PHE A 166 -7.67 4.14 11.80
N ASN A 167 -7.12 3.28 12.64
CA ASN A 167 -7.76 2.07 13.13
C ASN A 167 -7.91 2.19 14.65
N GLY A 168 -9.10 2.53 15.11
CA GLY A 168 -9.44 2.58 16.53
C GLY A 168 -9.67 1.17 17.08
N ILE A 169 -9.09 0.85 18.24
CA ILE A 169 -9.13 -0.52 18.80
C ILE A 169 -9.86 -0.58 20.14
N GLN A 170 -9.55 0.34 21.06
CA GLN A 170 -10.14 0.36 22.41
C GLN A 170 -9.92 1.74 23.06
N TYR A 171 -10.86 2.19 23.89
CA TYR A 171 -10.80 3.49 24.59
C TYR A 171 -10.59 4.69 23.64
N VAL A 172 -11.21 4.61 22.47
CA VAL A 172 -11.23 5.63 21.44
C VAL A 172 -12.67 5.99 21.12
N LYS A 173 -12.87 7.14 20.48
CA LYS A 173 -14.20 7.64 20.16
C LYS A 173 -14.88 6.89 19.02
N GLU A 174 -14.07 6.49 18.04
CA GLU A 174 -14.49 5.79 16.83
C GLU A 174 -13.66 4.51 16.73
N GLU A 175 -14.27 3.36 16.97
CA GLU A 175 -13.61 2.05 16.77
C GLU A 175 -13.63 1.64 15.29
N GLY A 176 -12.67 0.80 14.89
CA GLY A 176 -12.49 0.33 13.52
C GLY A 176 -11.81 1.35 12.60
N ILE A 177 -11.91 1.09 11.29
CA ILE A 177 -11.16 1.82 10.27
C ILE A 177 -11.90 3.09 9.84
N GLN A 178 -11.30 4.23 10.13
CA GLN A 178 -11.68 5.55 9.63
C GLN A 178 -10.62 6.06 8.64
N THR A 179 -11.04 6.71 7.55
CA THR A 179 -10.12 7.26 6.55
C THR A 179 -10.42 8.72 6.27
N PHE A 180 -9.38 9.53 6.05
CA PHE A 180 -9.56 10.92 5.62
C PHE A 180 -8.34 11.44 4.85
N LYS A 181 -8.54 12.56 4.14
CA LYS A 181 -7.47 13.28 3.45
C LYS A 181 -6.97 14.45 4.28
N LEU A 182 -5.67 14.49 4.59
CA LEU A 182 -5.02 15.69 5.13
C LEU A 182 -5.10 16.81 4.09
N SER A 183 -5.40 18.02 4.54
CA SER A 183 -5.21 19.20 3.69
C SER A 183 -3.72 19.38 3.35
N GLU A 184 -3.42 20.07 2.24
CA GLU A 184 -2.03 20.32 1.82
C GLU A 184 -1.20 20.98 2.92
N ASN A 185 -1.81 21.91 3.67
CA ASN A 185 -1.14 22.56 4.80
C ASN A 185 -0.89 21.59 5.96
N GLU A 186 -1.84 20.70 6.30
CA GLU A 186 -1.63 19.70 7.36
C GLU A 186 -0.52 18.70 6.98
N LEU A 187 -0.52 18.21 5.73
CA LEU A 187 0.54 17.33 5.23
C LEU A 187 1.91 18.03 5.19
N LYS A 188 1.94 19.31 4.79
CA LYS A 188 3.17 20.12 4.79
C LYS A 188 3.70 20.33 6.21
N THR A 189 2.83 20.65 7.17
CA THR A 189 3.22 20.80 8.58
C THR A 189 3.77 19.49 9.16
N LEU A 190 3.15 18.35 8.85
CA LEU A 190 3.66 17.03 9.25
C LEU A 190 5.06 16.75 8.67
N LYS A 191 5.25 16.92 7.35
CA LYS A 191 6.55 16.72 6.68
C LYS A 191 7.62 17.64 7.28
N ASN A 192 7.32 18.92 7.45
CA ASN A 192 8.22 19.89 8.08
C ASN A 192 8.65 19.47 9.50
N LYS A 193 7.77 18.85 10.30
CA LYS A 193 8.10 18.33 11.64
C LYS A 193 9.00 17.10 11.57
N LEU A 194 8.72 16.18 10.65
CA LEU A 194 9.51 14.97 10.42
C LEU A 194 10.92 15.25 9.90
N ASP A 195 11.06 16.29 9.08
CA ASP A 195 12.32 16.67 8.43
C ASP A 195 13.20 17.61 9.30
N LYS A 196 12.75 18.00 10.50
CA LYS A 196 13.57 18.77 11.47
C LYS A 196 14.88 18.07 11.85
N LYS A 197 14.89 16.74 11.81
CA LYS A 197 16.01 15.90 12.28
C LYS A 197 15.93 14.52 11.66
N ASP A 198 17.08 13.98 11.25
CA ASP A 198 17.14 12.60 10.76
C ASP A 198 16.74 11.62 11.88
N PHE A 199 15.64 10.90 11.63
CA PHE A 199 15.03 9.92 12.53
C PHE A 199 15.99 8.80 12.94
N ASN A 200 17.00 8.49 12.12
CA ASN A 200 18.01 7.48 12.44
C ASN A 200 18.81 7.82 13.70
N ASN A 201 18.94 9.11 14.04
CA ASN A 201 19.65 9.60 15.22
C ASN A 201 18.88 9.39 16.54
N PHE A 202 17.60 9.02 16.50
CA PHE A 202 16.84 8.70 17.71
C PHE A 202 17.20 7.31 18.25
N LYS A 203 17.09 7.13 19.58
CA LYS A 203 17.20 5.82 20.21
C LYS A 203 16.08 4.92 19.67
N ASN A 204 16.31 3.61 19.60
CA ASN A 204 15.25 2.65 19.23
C ASN A 204 14.14 2.59 20.29
N VAL A 205 14.49 2.84 21.57
CA VAL A 205 13.59 2.74 22.72
C VAL A 205 13.84 3.91 23.69
N TYR A 206 12.76 4.52 24.17
CA TYR A 206 12.69 5.46 25.29
C TYR A 206 11.74 4.89 26.33
N ASP A 207 12.28 4.33 27.41
CA ASP A 207 11.55 3.49 28.36
C ASP A 207 12.23 3.53 29.74
N ASP A 208 11.47 3.19 30.77
CA ASP A 208 11.96 2.85 32.10
C ASP A 208 11.37 1.47 32.47
N PRO A 209 12.18 0.40 32.46
CA PRO A 209 11.71 -0.95 32.76
C PRO A 209 11.18 -1.14 34.18
N GLU A 210 11.51 -0.26 35.13
CA GLU A 210 11.05 -0.37 36.53
C GLU A 210 9.60 0.10 36.68
N ILE A 211 9.13 0.99 35.79
CA ILE A 211 7.73 1.44 35.79
C ILE A 211 6.90 0.40 35.03
N MET A 212 5.88 -0.16 35.69
CA MET A 212 4.95 -1.13 35.08
C MET A 212 3.79 -0.42 34.35
N ASP A 213 2.99 -1.20 33.61
CA ASP A 213 1.65 -0.82 33.10
C ASP A 213 1.54 0.38 32.15
N LEU A 214 2.65 1.00 31.74
CA LEU A 214 2.69 2.07 30.74
C LEU A 214 2.39 1.57 29.32
N ALA A 215 1.53 2.31 28.61
CA ALA A 215 1.32 2.15 27.17
C ALA A 215 2.60 2.43 26.39
N SER A 216 2.82 1.68 25.31
CA SER A 216 3.87 1.95 24.33
C SER A 216 3.29 2.68 23.12
N THR A 217 3.91 3.78 22.72
CA THR A 217 3.73 4.43 21.42
C THR A 217 4.87 4.05 20.49
N TYR A 218 4.57 3.52 19.31
CA TYR A 218 5.57 3.26 18.28
C TYR A 218 5.39 4.28 17.16
N ILE A 219 6.47 4.96 16.78
CA ILE A 219 6.52 5.86 15.62
C ILE A 219 7.49 5.26 14.60
N THR A 220 7.06 5.14 13.35
CA THR A 220 7.87 4.58 12.26
C THR A 220 7.95 5.56 11.08
N TYR A 221 9.16 6.02 10.75
CA TYR A 221 9.46 6.97 9.69
C TYR A 221 10.78 6.57 9.01
N ASN A 222 10.93 6.75 7.70
CA ASN A 222 12.17 6.51 6.94
C ASN A 222 12.93 5.20 7.30
N ASN A 223 12.22 4.07 7.31
CA ASN A 223 12.77 2.73 7.62
C ASN A 223 13.42 2.62 9.02
N LYS A 224 13.00 3.48 9.96
CA LYS A 224 13.38 3.49 11.38
C LYS A 224 12.12 3.45 12.23
N GLN A 225 12.12 2.62 13.27
CA GLN A 225 11.11 2.62 14.33
C GLN A 225 11.70 3.15 15.63
N VAL A 226 10.88 3.89 16.37
CA VAL A 226 11.14 4.35 17.74
C VAL A 226 9.98 3.89 18.63
N LYS A 227 10.28 3.16 19.71
CA LYS A 227 9.34 2.84 20.79
C LYS A 227 9.48 3.88 21.90
N ILE A 228 8.38 4.47 22.33
CA ILE A 228 8.27 5.40 23.44
C ILE A 228 7.31 4.80 24.46
N ARG A 229 7.77 4.51 25.66
CA ARG A 229 6.95 4.03 26.78
C ARG A 229 6.96 5.01 27.95
N LEU A 230 8.06 5.76 28.13
CA LEU A 230 8.13 6.88 29.06
C LEU A 230 8.30 8.22 28.31
N TRP A 231 7.45 9.21 28.62
CA TRP A 231 7.46 10.55 28.02
C TRP A 231 8.31 11.54 28.83
N LYS A 232 9.55 11.15 29.15
CA LYS A 232 10.51 11.93 29.93
C LYS A 232 11.85 11.97 29.21
N ASP A 233 12.49 13.14 29.20
CA ASP A 233 13.81 13.36 28.59
C ASP A 233 13.84 12.96 27.09
N LEU A 234 12.71 13.15 26.40
CA LEU A 234 12.55 12.91 24.97
C LEU A 234 13.04 14.11 24.15
N PRO A 235 13.57 13.88 22.94
CA PRO A 235 13.76 14.94 21.96
C PRO A 235 12.44 15.58 21.55
N ASP A 236 12.39 16.92 21.57
CA ASP A 236 11.20 17.71 21.24
C ASP A 236 10.60 17.34 19.87
N GLU A 237 11.41 16.91 18.91
CA GLU A 237 10.93 16.55 17.57
C GLU A 237 10.00 15.32 17.58
N LEU A 238 10.20 14.37 18.52
CA LEU A 238 9.31 13.21 18.68
C LEU A 238 8.00 13.59 19.37
N ILE A 239 8.06 14.49 20.36
CA ILE A 239 6.89 15.06 21.04
C ILE A 239 6.04 15.82 20.03
N GLU A 240 6.66 16.74 19.28
CA GLU A 240 6.03 17.56 18.26
C GLU A 240 5.33 16.77 17.15
N VAL A 241 5.84 15.59 16.78
CA VAL A 241 5.21 14.69 15.80
C VAL A 241 4.05 13.92 16.45
N HIS A 242 4.22 13.43 17.68
CA HIS A 242 3.16 12.72 18.40
C HIS A 242 1.95 13.62 18.65
N GLU A 243 2.16 14.79 19.23
CA GLU A 243 1.12 15.77 19.53
C GLU A 243 0.41 16.22 18.25
N TYR A 244 1.15 16.53 17.19
CA TYR A 244 0.55 16.97 15.94
C TYR A 244 -0.35 15.91 15.29
N ILE A 245 0.04 14.63 15.36
CA ILE A 245 -0.83 13.54 14.92
C ILE A 245 -2.04 13.41 15.87
N GLY A 246 -1.85 13.53 17.19
CA GLY A 246 -2.94 13.55 18.18
C GLY A 246 -3.98 14.63 17.90
N ASP A 247 -3.54 15.88 17.71
CA ASP A 247 -4.39 17.03 17.38
C ASP A 247 -5.24 16.79 16.12
N LEU A 248 -4.64 16.17 15.09
CA LEU A 248 -5.37 15.82 13.87
C LEU A 248 -6.51 14.83 14.14
N LEU A 249 -6.35 13.90 15.09
CA LEU A 249 -7.36 12.92 15.50
C LEU A 249 -8.43 13.55 16.41
N TYR A 250 -8.04 14.34 17.42
CA TYR A 250 -8.98 15.06 18.30
C TYR A 250 -9.86 16.04 17.53
N LYS A 251 -9.27 16.83 16.62
CA LYS A 251 -9.99 17.75 15.71
C LYS A 251 -11.05 17.03 14.87
N ARG A 252 -10.85 15.74 14.61
CA ARG A 252 -11.75 14.87 13.82
C ARG A 252 -12.65 13.98 14.68
N LYS A 253 -12.56 14.09 16.01
CA LYS A 253 -13.32 13.31 16.98
C LYS A 253 -13.09 11.80 16.85
N PHE A 254 -11.87 11.37 16.56
CA PHE A 254 -11.48 9.95 16.60
C PHE A 254 -10.98 9.52 17.98
N LEU A 255 -10.48 10.48 18.75
CA LEU A 255 -10.14 10.36 20.17
C LEU A 255 -11.12 11.22 21.00
N GLU A 256 -11.24 10.92 22.29
CA GLU A 256 -12.14 11.60 23.24
C GLU A 256 -11.46 12.77 23.98
#